data_AF-A0A067SIW2-F1
#
_entry.id   AF-A0A067SIW2-F1
#
_cell.length_a   1.000
_cell.length_b   1.000
_cell.length_c   1.000
_cell.angle_alpha   90.00
_cell.angle_beta   90.00
_cell.angle_gamma   90.00
#
_symmetry.space_group_name_H-M   'P 1'
#
loop_
_entity.id
_entity.type
_entity.pdbx_description
1 polymer ?
#
loop_
_entity_poly.entity_id
_entity_poly.type
_entity_poly.pdbx_seq_one_letter_code
_entity_poly.pdbx_strand_id
1 'polypeptide(L)'
;MAIATGLYIIVNAWQNKQAYLRTTQNNLAANSQQNDAYEQWNVQDLGNGIYTIKNAGTNTFATAGRDQENAIVEGQSSSHQWTIKETPIKGLFSIATTSTGLFWGLVDGSSGTPIALASTVSDGRNCWVFKLTSPRAVPRPAAAPAPAHVPAPGFYNPGGGPQFGPDVPIPTWR
;
A
#
# COMPACT_ATOMS: atom_id res chain seq x y z
N MET A 1 6.01 4.67 -18.13
CA MET A 1 6.71 4.36 -16.85
C MET A 1 6.12 3.08 -16.25
N ALA A 2 6.86 2.39 -15.38
CA ALA A 2 6.38 1.21 -14.66
C ALA A 2 5.81 1.62 -13.29
N ILE A 3 4.77 0.93 -12.81
CA ILE A 3 4.23 1.17 -11.47
C ILE A 3 4.99 0.33 -10.45
N ALA A 4 5.18 0.85 -9.23
CA ALA A 4 5.82 0.10 -8.15
C ALA A 4 4.86 -0.95 -7.56
N THR A 5 5.40 -2.03 -7.03
CA THR A 5 4.61 -2.98 -6.22
C THR A 5 4.04 -2.28 -4.98
N GLY A 6 2.74 -2.44 -4.71
CA GLY A 6 2.09 -1.74 -3.61
C GLY A 6 0.59 -2.00 -3.50
N LEU A 7 -0.02 -1.36 -2.50
CA LEU A 7 -1.46 -1.38 -2.27
C LEU A 7 -2.08 -0.11 -2.84
N TYR A 8 -3.07 -0.27 -3.72
CA TYR A 8 -3.65 0.82 -4.50
C TYR A 8 -5.18 0.82 -4.47
N ILE A 9 -5.79 2.00 -4.61
CA ILE A 9 -7.11 2.15 -5.22
C ILE A 9 -6.92 2.36 -6.71
N ILE A 10 -7.62 1.59 -7.53
CA ILE A 10 -7.61 1.71 -8.98
C ILE A 10 -8.86 2.47 -9.40
N VAL A 11 -8.68 3.67 -9.97
CA VAL A 11 -9.79 4.59 -10.30
C VAL A 11 -9.85 4.82 -11.79
N ASN A 12 -11.02 4.64 -12.39
CA ASN A 12 -11.25 5.01 -13.78
C ASN A 12 -11.05 6.53 -13.95
N ALA A 13 -10.15 6.90 -14.86
CA ALA A 13 -9.72 8.28 -15.03
C ALA A 13 -10.85 9.21 -15.49
N TRP A 14 -11.80 8.67 -16.27
CA TRP A 14 -12.86 9.47 -16.89
C TRP A 14 -14.14 9.49 -16.06
N GLN A 15 -14.54 8.34 -15.53
CA GLN A 15 -15.81 8.20 -14.80
C GLN A 15 -15.65 8.43 -13.29
N ASN A 16 -14.42 8.55 -12.79
CA ASN A 16 -14.09 8.71 -11.37
C ASN A 16 -14.74 7.62 -10.48
N LYS A 17 -14.83 6.41 -11.03
CA LYS A 17 -15.30 5.21 -10.33
C LYS A 17 -14.13 4.29 -10.08
N GLN A 18 -14.09 3.68 -8.91
CA GLN A 18 -13.02 2.77 -8.53
C GLN A 18 -13.40 1.32 -8.82
N ALA A 19 -12.38 0.50 -9.08
CA ALA A 19 -12.53 -0.93 -9.18
C ALA A 19 -12.85 -1.52 -7.79
N TYR A 20 -13.98 -2.20 -7.71
CA TYR A 20 -14.51 -2.79 -6.49
C TYR A 20 -14.87 -4.24 -6.75
N LEU A 21 -14.40 -5.16 -5.91
CA LEU A 21 -14.79 -6.57 -6.02
C LEU A 21 -16.07 -6.83 -5.23
N ARG A 22 -17.15 -7.23 -5.93
CA ARG A 22 -18.41 -7.60 -5.29
C ARG A 22 -18.33 -9.01 -4.73
N THR A 23 -18.51 -9.16 -3.43
CA THR A 23 -18.49 -10.47 -2.76
C THR A 23 -19.66 -11.39 -3.13
N THR A 24 -20.80 -10.84 -3.55
CA THR A 24 -21.99 -11.64 -3.90
C THR A 24 -21.87 -12.36 -5.24
N GLN A 25 -21.12 -11.77 -6.18
CA GLN A 25 -20.99 -12.26 -7.56
C GLN A 25 -19.54 -12.58 -7.93
N ASN A 26 -18.57 -12.22 -7.09
CA ASN A 26 -17.14 -12.22 -7.37
C ASN A 26 -16.76 -11.45 -8.64
N ASN A 27 -17.57 -10.48 -9.07
CA ASN A 27 -17.28 -9.67 -10.26
C ASN A 27 -16.61 -8.36 -9.84
N LEU A 28 -15.59 -7.92 -10.58
CA LEU A 28 -15.13 -6.54 -10.50
C LEU A 28 -16.19 -5.64 -11.11
N ALA A 29 -16.55 -4.61 -10.37
CA ALA A 29 -17.47 -3.58 -10.82
C ALA A 29 -16.93 -2.19 -10.47
N ALA A 30 -17.41 -1.21 -11.21
CA ALA A 30 -17.30 0.18 -10.85
C ALA A 30 -18.15 0.46 -9.61
N ASN A 31 -17.55 1.16 -8.66
CA ASN A 31 -18.28 1.69 -7.51
C ASN A 31 -17.77 3.08 -7.13
N SER A 32 -18.53 3.79 -6.31
CA SER A 32 -18.03 4.95 -5.57
C SER A 32 -17.19 4.47 -4.38
N GLN A 33 -16.34 5.36 -3.85
CA GLN A 33 -15.56 5.11 -2.64
C GLN A 33 -16.43 4.54 -1.51
N GLN A 34 -16.07 3.34 -1.04
CA GLN A 34 -16.71 2.64 0.08
C GLN A 34 -15.84 2.69 1.35
N ASN A 35 -14.54 2.99 1.22
CA ASN A 35 -13.55 2.96 2.31
C ASN A 35 -13.40 1.58 2.95
N ASP A 36 -13.45 0.52 2.15
CA ASP A 36 -13.30 -0.87 2.62
C ASP A 36 -12.08 -1.58 1.99
N ALA A 37 -11.89 -2.85 2.34
CA ALA A 37 -10.79 -3.64 1.77
C ALA A 37 -11.08 -4.16 0.35
N TYR A 38 -12.34 -4.11 -0.11
CA TYR A 38 -12.77 -4.65 -1.40
C TYR A 38 -12.51 -3.69 -2.56
N GLU A 39 -12.24 -2.42 -2.28
CA GLU A 39 -11.71 -1.41 -3.22
C GLU A 39 -10.17 -1.36 -3.29
N GLN A 40 -9.48 -2.12 -2.43
CA GLN A 40 -8.02 -2.11 -2.32
C GLN A 40 -7.39 -3.27 -3.08
N TRP A 41 -6.35 -2.96 -3.85
CA TRP A 41 -5.69 -3.88 -4.77
C TRP A 41 -4.20 -3.92 -4.51
N ASN A 42 -3.69 -5.08 -4.13
CA ASN A 42 -2.27 -5.37 -4.10
C ASN A 42 -1.82 -5.63 -5.54
N VAL A 43 -1.04 -4.69 -6.08
CA VAL A 43 -0.46 -4.79 -7.41
C VAL A 43 1.00 -5.19 -7.24
N GLN A 44 1.36 -6.35 -7.79
CA GLN A 44 2.69 -6.91 -7.68
C GLN A 44 3.36 -6.96 -9.06
N ASP A 45 4.50 -6.30 -9.18
CA ASP A 45 5.38 -6.37 -10.34
C ASP A 45 6.08 -7.73 -10.39
N LEU A 46 5.92 -8.43 -11.51
CA LEU A 46 6.61 -9.68 -11.82
C LEU A 46 7.84 -9.47 -12.71
N GLY A 47 8.09 -8.23 -13.14
CA GLY A 47 9.12 -7.87 -14.09
C GLY A 47 8.60 -7.75 -15.53
N ASN A 48 9.37 -7.09 -16.38
CA ASN A 48 9.06 -6.87 -17.80
C ASN A 48 7.71 -6.18 -18.08
N GLY A 49 7.21 -5.39 -17.13
CA GLY A 49 5.91 -4.72 -17.24
C GLY A 49 4.70 -5.65 -17.07
N ILE A 50 4.93 -6.85 -16.52
CA ILE A 50 3.92 -7.84 -16.18
C ILE A 50 3.61 -7.75 -14.68
N TYR A 51 2.33 -7.79 -14.35
CA TYR A 51 1.82 -7.58 -13.01
C TYR A 51 0.78 -8.63 -12.63
N THR A 52 0.62 -8.89 -11.34
CA THR A 52 -0.59 -9.49 -10.78
C THR A 52 -1.36 -8.44 -9.98
N ILE A 53 -2.68 -8.56 -9.97
CA ILE A 53 -3.58 -7.66 -9.27
C ILE A 53 -4.45 -8.52 -8.35
N LYS A 54 -4.30 -8.33 -7.03
CA LYS A 54 -4.98 -9.13 -6.01
C LYS A 54 -5.80 -8.25 -5.09
N ASN A 55 -7.07 -8.57 -4.90
CA ASN A 55 -7.94 -7.84 -3.98
C ASN A 55 -7.53 -8.09 -2.53
N ALA A 56 -7.47 -7.03 -1.73
CA ALA A 56 -7.06 -7.12 -0.33
C ALA A 56 -8.14 -7.71 0.57
N GLY A 57 -9.42 -7.41 0.30
CA GLY A 57 -10.55 -7.87 1.11
C GLY A 57 -10.88 -9.35 0.95
N THR A 58 -10.82 -9.88 -0.27
CA THR A 58 -11.14 -11.29 -0.55
C THR A 58 -9.92 -12.20 -0.69
N ASN A 59 -8.72 -11.64 -0.84
CA ASN A 59 -7.52 -12.38 -1.24
C ASN A 59 -7.63 -13.13 -2.58
N THR A 60 -8.50 -12.68 -3.49
CA THR A 60 -8.61 -13.23 -4.85
C THR A 60 -7.92 -12.34 -5.88
N PHE A 61 -7.43 -12.92 -6.96
CA PHE A 61 -6.84 -12.22 -8.09
C PHE A 61 -7.92 -11.72 -9.03
N ALA A 62 -7.70 -10.53 -9.60
CA ALA A 62 -8.48 -10.06 -10.73
C ALA A 62 -8.10 -10.88 -11.96
N THR A 63 -9.06 -11.62 -12.50
CA THR A 63 -8.87 -12.61 -13.56
C THR A 63 -9.98 -12.47 -14.59
N ALA A 64 -9.64 -12.44 -15.87
CA ALA A 64 -10.61 -12.64 -16.93
C ALA A 64 -10.73 -14.15 -17.20
N GLY A 65 -11.95 -14.69 -17.20
CA GLY A 65 -12.15 -16.12 -17.44
C GLY A 65 -11.71 -16.56 -18.85
N ARG A 66 -12.00 -15.73 -19.86
CA ARG A 66 -11.45 -15.85 -21.22
C ARG A 66 -10.98 -14.47 -21.66
N ASP A 67 -9.83 -14.41 -22.31
CA ASP A 67 -9.25 -13.17 -22.84
C ASP A 67 -9.96 -12.72 -24.13
N GLN A 68 -11.28 -12.59 -24.06
CA GLN A 68 -12.16 -12.18 -25.15
C GLN A 68 -12.81 -10.83 -24.84
N GLU A 69 -13.19 -10.10 -25.89
CA GLU A 69 -13.88 -8.84 -25.72
C GLU A 69 -15.21 -9.02 -24.96
N ASN A 70 -15.54 -8.05 -24.11
CA ASN A 70 -16.66 -8.04 -23.18
C ASN A 70 -16.61 -9.11 -22.07
N ALA A 71 -15.52 -9.86 -21.93
CA ALA A 71 -15.34 -10.74 -20.78
C ALA A 71 -15.24 -9.90 -19.50
N ILE A 72 -16.02 -10.28 -18.49
CA ILE A 72 -16.01 -9.63 -17.18
C ILE A 72 -14.76 -10.06 -16.42
N VAL A 73 -14.13 -9.09 -15.74
CA VAL A 73 -13.05 -9.39 -14.80
C VAL A 73 -13.66 -9.81 -13.47
N GLU A 74 -13.20 -10.93 -12.95
CA GLU A 74 -13.73 -11.58 -11.75
C GLU A 74 -12.62 -11.78 -10.72
N GLY A 75 -13.00 -11.96 -9.46
CA GLY A 75 -12.11 -12.38 -8.39
C GLY A 75 -11.98 -13.90 -8.36
N GLN A 76 -10.82 -14.43 -8.74
CA GLN A 76 -10.54 -15.88 -8.74
C GLN A 76 -9.31 -16.24 -7.89
N SER A 77 -9.18 -17.51 -7.49
CA SER A 77 -8.02 -17.99 -6.73
C SER A 77 -6.76 -18.14 -7.59
N SER A 78 -6.92 -18.36 -8.89
CA SER A 78 -5.85 -18.42 -9.88
C SER A 78 -5.35 -17.02 -10.21
N SER A 79 -4.02 -16.85 -10.25
CA SER A 79 -3.41 -15.61 -10.68
C SER A 79 -3.56 -15.40 -12.18
N HIS A 80 -3.98 -14.21 -12.59
CA HIS A 80 -3.91 -13.76 -13.97
C HIS A 80 -2.84 -12.68 -14.12
N GLN A 81 -2.12 -12.70 -15.25
CA GLN A 81 -1.06 -11.75 -15.54
C GLN A 81 -1.59 -10.59 -16.38
N TRP A 82 -1.23 -9.38 -16.00
CA TRP A 82 -1.66 -8.14 -16.64
C TRP A 82 -0.46 -7.34 -17.10
N THR A 83 -0.58 -6.69 -18.25
CA THR A 83 0.34 -5.66 -18.69
C THR A 83 -0.18 -4.31 -18.21
N ILE A 84 0.60 -3.58 -17.42
CA ILE A 84 0.26 -2.22 -16.98
C ILE A 84 1.21 -1.25 -17.66
N LYS A 85 0.65 -0.33 -18.44
CA LYS A 85 1.41 0.66 -19.21
C LYS A 85 0.85 2.04 -18.98
N GLU A 86 1.75 3.00 -18.74
CA GLU A 86 1.37 4.41 -18.74
C GLU A 86 1.00 4.84 -20.16
N THR A 87 -0.10 5.57 -20.27
CA THR A 87 -0.56 6.16 -21.53
C THR A 87 0.28 7.39 -21.89
N PRO A 88 0.10 8.03 -23.06
CA PRO A 88 0.76 9.29 -23.37
C PRO A 88 0.47 10.42 -22.37
N ILE A 89 -0.64 10.32 -21.62
CA ILE A 89 -1.00 11.25 -20.55
C ILE A 89 -0.40 10.74 -19.24
N LYS A 90 0.50 11.54 -18.66
CA LYS A 90 1.21 11.19 -17.42
C LYS A 90 0.23 10.88 -16.27
N GLY A 91 0.52 9.80 -15.54
CA GLY A 91 -0.29 9.35 -14.41
C GLY A 91 -1.57 8.59 -14.78
N LEU A 92 -1.86 8.41 -16.07
CA LEU A 92 -2.92 7.54 -16.56
C LEU A 92 -2.33 6.25 -17.11
N PHE A 93 -2.94 5.12 -16.77
CA PHE A 93 -2.44 3.79 -17.08
C PHE A 93 -3.52 2.94 -17.74
N SER A 94 -3.11 2.10 -18.68
CA SER A 94 -3.93 1.03 -19.24
C SER A 94 -3.56 -0.30 -18.58
N ILE A 95 -4.57 -1.12 -18.25
CA ILE A 95 -4.39 -2.49 -17.76
C ILE A 95 -4.84 -3.41 -18.89
N ALA A 96 -3.97 -4.29 -19.38
CA ALA A 96 -4.26 -5.15 -20.53
C ALA A 96 -3.93 -6.62 -20.27
N THR A 97 -4.63 -7.54 -20.92
CA THR A 97 -4.22 -8.96 -20.95
C THR A 97 -2.86 -9.10 -21.61
N THR A 98 -2.03 -10.03 -21.14
CA THR A 98 -0.70 -10.29 -21.74
C THR A 98 -0.78 -11.02 -23.09
N SER A 99 -1.84 -11.80 -23.29
CA SER A 99 -2.06 -12.67 -24.45
C SER A 99 -2.68 -11.94 -25.65
N THR A 100 -3.78 -11.22 -25.42
CA THR A 100 -4.62 -10.62 -26.48
C THR A 100 -4.51 -9.10 -26.53
N GLY A 101 -3.92 -8.46 -25.51
CA GLY A 101 -3.82 -7.00 -25.43
C GLY A 101 -5.17 -6.31 -25.25
N LEU A 102 -6.18 -7.01 -24.71
CA LEU A 102 -7.49 -6.42 -24.38
C LEU A 102 -7.41 -5.67 -23.06
N PHE A 103 -8.06 -4.52 -22.97
CA PHE A 103 -7.93 -3.59 -21.86
C PHE A 103 -9.06 -3.75 -20.84
N TRP A 104 -8.77 -3.50 -19.57
CA TRP A 104 -9.82 -3.21 -18.61
C TRP A 104 -10.55 -1.96 -19.03
N GLY A 105 -11.84 -2.11 -19.30
CA GLY A 105 -12.71 -1.06 -19.71
C GLY A 105 -13.97 -0.99 -18.87
N LEU A 106 -14.52 0.20 -18.81
CA LEU A 106 -15.74 0.48 -18.08
C LEU A 106 -16.78 1.06 -19.04
N VAL A 107 -17.75 0.22 -19.41
CA VAL A 107 -18.76 0.55 -20.44
C VAL A 107 -19.56 1.79 -20.05
N ASP A 108 -19.92 1.90 -18.76
CA ASP A 108 -20.64 3.04 -18.22
C ASP A 108 -20.14 3.41 -16.81
N GLY A 109 -20.36 4.67 -16.41
CA GLY A 109 -19.88 5.21 -15.13
C GLY A 109 -20.79 4.94 -13.94
N SER A 110 -21.73 4.00 -14.04
CA SER A 110 -22.70 3.73 -12.99
C SER A 110 -22.11 2.81 -11.93
N SER A 111 -22.46 3.04 -10.66
CA SER A 111 -22.13 2.10 -9.58
C SER A 111 -22.93 0.83 -9.82
N GLY A 112 -22.28 -0.30 -10.07
CA GLY A 112 -23.00 -1.32 -10.83
C GLY A 112 -22.11 -2.09 -11.74
N THR A 113 -21.41 -1.31 -12.53
CA THR A 113 -21.12 -1.71 -13.88
C THR A 113 -19.90 -2.59 -13.90
N PRO A 114 -19.99 -3.80 -14.47
CA PRO A 114 -18.86 -4.70 -14.55
C PRO A 114 -17.68 -4.05 -15.25
N ILE A 115 -16.48 -4.27 -14.74
CA ILE A 115 -15.25 -4.00 -15.48
C ILE A 115 -15.07 -5.16 -16.44
N ALA A 116 -15.02 -4.85 -17.74
CA ALA A 116 -14.96 -5.85 -18.80
C ALA A 116 -13.78 -5.58 -19.75
N LEU A 117 -13.33 -6.61 -20.45
CA LEU A 117 -12.29 -6.48 -21.45
C LEU A 117 -12.78 -5.73 -22.69
N ALA A 118 -12.03 -4.74 -23.15
CA ALA A 118 -12.34 -3.89 -24.30
C ALA A 118 -11.18 -3.89 -25.30
N SER A 119 -11.50 -3.84 -26.59
CA SER A 119 -10.52 -3.83 -27.68
C SER A 119 -9.88 -2.46 -27.95
N THR A 120 -10.49 -1.37 -27.49
CA THR A 120 -10.13 -0.02 -27.92
C THR A 120 -9.23 0.71 -26.91
N VAL A 121 -7.95 0.88 -27.22
CA VAL A 121 -6.98 1.56 -26.32
C VAL A 121 -7.34 3.03 -26.06
N SER A 122 -7.95 3.70 -27.05
CA SER A 122 -8.05 5.17 -27.12
C SER A 122 -9.29 5.76 -26.45
N ASP A 123 -10.06 4.97 -25.71
CA ASP A 123 -11.18 5.47 -24.91
C ASP A 123 -10.69 5.82 -23.51
N GLY A 124 -11.00 7.01 -23.02
CA GLY A 124 -10.73 7.41 -21.63
C GLY A 124 -11.34 6.46 -20.60
N ARG A 125 -12.35 5.68 -20.99
CA ARG A 125 -12.95 4.59 -20.21
C ARG A 125 -12.01 3.43 -19.91
N ASN A 126 -10.90 3.32 -20.62
CA ASN A 126 -9.91 2.25 -20.47
C ASN A 126 -8.62 2.73 -19.79
N CYS A 127 -8.64 3.99 -19.34
CA CYS A 127 -7.57 4.63 -18.59
C CYS A 127 -7.87 4.62 -17.09
N TRP A 128 -6.86 4.28 -16.30
CA TRP A 128 -6.94 4.08 -14.86
C TRP A 128 -5.86 4.87 -14.14
N VAL A 129 -6.17 5.34 -12.94
CA VAL A 129 -5.27 6.01 -12.01
C VAL A 129 -5.03 5.08 -10.84
N PHE A 130 -3.76 4.83 -10.53
CA PHE A 130 -3.35 4.06 -9.37
C PHE A 130 -3.05 5.01 -8.21
N LYS A 131 -3.92 5.04 -7.19
CA LYS A 131 -3.74 5.84 -5.98
C LYS A 131 -3.20 4.97 -4.86
N LEU A 132 -1.98 5.22 -4.40
CA LEU A 132 -1.36 4.44 -3.33
C LEU A 132 -2.14 4.64 -2.02
N THR A 133 -2.64 3.57 -1.40
CA THR A 133 -3.43 3.64 -0.15
C THR A 133 -2.55 3.71 1.09
N SER A 134 -1.37 3.11 1.02
CA SER A 134 -0.30 3.31 2.00
C SER A 134 1.00 2.77 1.40
N PRO A 135 2.12 3.53 1.42
CA PRO A 135 3.41 2.92 1.23
C PRO A 135 3.61 1.96 2.39
N ARG A 136 3.82 0.67 2.11
CA ARG A 136 4.29 -0.31 3.09
C ARG A 136 5.38 0.37 3.92
N ALA A 137 5.09 0.66 5.18
CA ALA A 137 6.11 1.11 6.11
C ALA A 137 7.18 0.02 6.07
N VAL A 138 8.33 0.32 5.48
CA VAL A 138 9.53 -0.49 5.72
C VAL A 138 9.61 -0.55 7.24
N PRO A 139 9.61 -1.73 7.87
CA PRO A 139 9.92 -1.80 9.28
C PRO A 139 11.26 -1.11 9.40
N ARG A 140 11.30 0.08 10.01
CA ARG A 140 12.55 0.70 10.44
C ARG A 140 13.29 -0.44 11.13
N PRO A 141 14.51 -0.82 10.70
CA PRO A 141 15.29 -1.80 11.43
C PRO A 141 15.21 -1.38 12.88
N ALA A 142 14.67 -2.25 13.73
CA ALA A 142 14.36 -1.92 15.12
C ALA A 142 15.52 -1.08 15.65
N ALA A 143 15.23 0.16 16.02
CA ALA A 143 16.23 1.02 16.63
C ALA A 143 16.89 0.16 17.70
N ALA A 144 18.20 -0.05 17.57
CA ALA A 144 18.96 -0.89 18.47
C ALA A 144 18.52 -0.57 19.91
N PRO A 145 18.30 -1.57 20.76
CA PRO A 145 17.94 -1.31 22.15
C PRO A 145 18.93 -0.29 22.70
N ALA A 146 18.41 0.80 23.27
CA ALA A 146 19.22 1.82 23.89
C ALA A 146 20.28 1.15 24.77
N PRO A 147 21.55 1.61 24.75
CA PRO A 147 22.56 1.02 25.61
C PRO A 147 22.03 1.03 27.04
N ALA A 148 22.10 -0.15 27.68
CA ALA A 148 21.68 -0.33 29.06
C ALA A 148 22.20 0.83 29.89
N HIS A 149 21.32 1.43 30.68
CA HIS A 149 21.67 2.48 31.62
C HIS A 149 22.76 1.94 32.54
N VAL A 150 24.01 2.26 32.23
CA VAL A 150 25.13 2.07 33.14
C VAL A 150 24.82 3.03 34.30
N PRO A 151 24.58 2.54 35.53
CA PRO A 151 24.47 3.44 36.66
C PRO A 151 25.80 4.21 36.75
N ALA A 152 25.69 5.54 36.79
CA ALA A 152 26.84 6.43 36.88
C ALA A 152 27.76 6.00 38.03
N PRO A 153 29.10 6.00 37.86
CA PRO A 153 30.00 5.89 38.99
C PRO A 153 29.67 7.01 39.97
N GLY A 154 29.47 6.66 41.24
CA GLY A 154 29.15 7.61 42.30
C GLY A 154 30.12 8.79 42.28
N PHE A 155 29.57 10.00 42.27
CA PHE A 155 30.35 11.21 42.44
C PHE A 155 30.97 11.18 43.84
N TYR A 156 32.29 10.97 43.89
CA TYR A 156 33.11 11.27 45.05
C TYR A 156 33.00 12.78 45.29
N ASN A 157 32.44 13.18 46.44
CA ASN A 157 32.28 14.57 46.84
C ASN A 157 33.57 15.04 47.56
N PRO A 158 34.42 15.90 46.97
CA PRO A 158 35.59 16.42 47.63
C PRO A 158 35.25 17.82 48.19
N GLY A 159 34.57 17.87 49.34
CA GLY A 159 34.09 19.16 49.86
C GLY A 159 33.79 19.24 51.36
N GLY A 160 34.02 18.18 52.13
CA GLY A 160 33.84 18.18 53.58
C GLY A 160 35.13 18.53 54.32
N GLY A 161 35.54 19.80 54.28
CA GLY A 161 36.62 20.29 55.14
C GLY A 161 36.18 20.32 56.61
N PRO A 162 37.06 20.03 57.58
CA PRO A 162 36.73 20.08 59.01
C PRO A 162 36.59 21.53 59.48
N GLN A 163 35.42 21.88 60.05
CA GLN A 163 35.23 23.12 60.80
C GLN A 163 35.86 22.98 62.19
N PHE A 164 36.79 23.88 62.51
CA PHE A 164 37.36 24.06 63.85
C PHE A 164 36.81 25.33 64.52
N GLY A 165 36.19 25.13 65.71
CA GLY A 165 36.21 26.01 66.90
C GLY A 165 35.12 27.10 67.03
N PRO A 166 34.85 27.62 68.26
CA PRO A 166 35.62 27.46 69.51
C PRO A 166 34.82 27.05 70.79
N ASP A 167 35.56 26.81 71.88
CA ASP A 167 35.17 26.72 73.31
C ASP A 167 34.54 25.38 73.78
N VAL A 168 35.01 24.60 74.78
CA VAL A 168 35.59 24.88 76.13
C VAL A 168 36.37 23.60 76.65
N PRO A 169 36.86 23.50 77.92
CA PRO A 169 38.26 23.54 78.36
C PRO A 169 38.92 22.19 78.77
N ILE A 170 40.23 22.27 79.02
CA ILE A 170 41.19 21.22 79.43
C ILE A 170 41.01 20.81 80.90
N PRO A 171 41.09 19.50 81.28
CA PRO A 171 41.35 19.09 82.65
C PRO A 171 42.86 18.88 82.88
N THR A 172 43.40 19.57 83.88
CA THR A 172 44.72 19.34 84.46
C THR A 172 44.74 18.04 85.26
N TRP A 173 45.74 17.19 85.02
CA TRP A 173 45.99 15.98 85.81
C TRP A 173 46.52 16.32 87.21
N ARG A 174 46.03 15.59 88.22
CA ARG A 174 46.73 15.30 89.47
C ARG A 174 46.76 13.80 89.66
#